data_AF-A0A819WJA5-F1
#
_entry.id   AF-A0A819WJA5-F1
#
_cell.length_a   1.000
_cell.length_b   1.000
_cell.length_c   1.000
_cell.angle_alpha   90.00
_cell.angle_beta   90.00
_cell.angle_gamma   90.00
#
_symmetry.space_group_name_H-M   'P 1'
#
loop_
_entity.id
_entity.type
_entity.pdbx_description
1 polymer ?
#
loop_
_entity_poly.entity_id
_entity_poly.type
_entity_poly.pdbx_seq_one_letter_code
_entity_poly.pdbx_strand_id
1 'polypeptide(L)'
;MIDLKKLKALAFNGCPAENGIRSLTWKILLNYLVLDRTKWSTHLSKHRELYRGYIRETIIKPGLISTSESNVFDHPLNSAPDSSWAVYFKENEVLLQIDKDVRRLCPDLSFFQRETEYPCSEILNQEIGFESLRKRIESTALKVESRIESRLTGRLELKHQNKTNHSLTTYDINEYQLLPDGHEAHWEVVERILFIFSKLNSGQSYVQGMNEIIGPIYYTFATDPNPEWR
;
A
#
# COMPACT_ATOMS: atom_id res chain seq x y z
N MET A 1 -21.33 22.67 -16.25
CA MET A 1 -20.17 23.00 -15.40
C MET A 1 -20.65 23.20 -13.97
N ILE A 2 -19.93 22.68 -12.98
CA ILE A 2 -20.27 22.81 -11.56
C ILE A 2 -19.79 24.16 -11.04
N ASP A 3 -20.66 24.88 -10.33
CA ASP A 3 -20.28 26.11 -9.62
C ASP A 3 -19.56 25.76 -8.30
N LEU A 4 -18.24 25.95 -8.30
CA LEU A 4 -17.39 25.66 -7.14
C LEU A 4 -17.69 26.57 -5.94
N LYS A 5 -18.09 27.83 -6.15
CA LYS A 5 -18.39 28.75 -5.04
C LYS A 5 -19.66 28.30 -4.33
N LYS A 6 -20.69 27.96 -5.10
CA LYS A 6 -21.94 27.42 -4.55
C LYS A 6 -21.72 26.08 -3.85
N LEU A 7 -20.91 25.20 -4.44
CA LEU A 7 -20.57 23.91 -3.82
C LEU A 7 -19.87 24.11 -2.47
N LYS A 8 -18.86 24.98 -2.39
CA LYS A 8 -18.17 25.31 -1.13
C LYS A 8 -19.11 25.88 -0.09
N ALA A 9 -19.99 26.80 -0.47
CA ALA A 9 -20.96 27.39 0.46
C ALA A 9 -21.93 26.34 1.03
N LEU A 10 -22.42 25.41 0.19
CA LEU A 10 -23.30 24.33 0.63
C LEU A 10 -22.56 23.30 1.51
N ALA A 11 -21.34 22.92 1.13
CA ALA A 11 -20.54 21.94 1.85
C ALA A 11 -19.94 22.47 3.17
N PHE A 12 -19.92 23.80 3.37
CA PHE A 12 -19.37 24.42 4.58
C PHE A 12 -20.05 23.94 5.87
N ASN A 13 -21.37 23.71 5.81
CA ASN A 13 -22.14 23.20 6.95
C ASN A 13 -22.17 21.66 7.03
N GLY A 14 -21.30 21.00 6.28
CA GLY A 14 -21.26 19.54 6.14
C GLY A 14 -21.83 19.05 4.81
N CYS A 15 -21.53 17.80 4.51
CA CYS A 15 -21.98 17.14 3.28
C CYS A 15 -22.79 15.89 3.62
N PRO A 16 -23.99 15.70 3.02
CA PRO A 16 -24.82 14.52 3.25
C PRO A 16 -24.09 13.21 2.94
N ALA A 17 -24.28 12.20 3.80
CA ALA A 17 -23.70 10.87 3.60
C ALA A 17 -24.41 10.08 2.49
N GLU A 18 -25.67 10.43 2.23
CA GLU A 18 -26.57 9.67 1.38
C GLU A 18 -26.22 9.82 -0.10
N ASN A 19 -26.56 8.79 -0.88
CA ASN A 19 -26.52 8.81 -2.35
C ASN A 19 -25.15 9.18 -2.98
N GLY A 20 -24.03 8.97 -2.26
CA GLY A 20 -22.68 9.25 -2.77
C GLY A 20 -22.36 10.76 -2.87
N ILE A 21 -23.21 11.63 -2.32
CA ILE A 21 -23.02 13.09 -2.41
C ILE A 21 -21.71 13.52 -1.76
N ARG A 22 -21.36 12.94 -0.59
CA ARG A 22 -20.09 13.20 0.09
C ARG A 22 -18.88 12.84 -0.76
N SER A 23 -18.87 11.64 -1.32
CA SER A 23 -17.82 11.14 -2.20
C SER A 23 -17.60 12.07 -3.40
N LEU A 24 -18.65 12.40 -4.15
CA LEU A 24 -18.55 13.30 -5.30
C LEU A 24 -18.11 14.72 -4.90
N THR A 25 -18.66 15.25 -3.81
CA THR A 25 -18.29 16.58 -3.30
C THR A 25 -16.82 16.63 -2.93
N TRP A 26 -16.32 15.62 -2.21
CA TRP A 26 -14.91 15.53 -1.82
C TRP A 26 -14.00 15.38 -3.02
N LYS A 27 -14.34 14.55 -4.00
CA LYS A 27 -13.58 14.44 -5.25
C LYS A 27 -13.42 15.80 -5.96
N ILE A 28 -14.46 16.64 -5.95
CA ILE A 28 -14.36 17.99 -6.54
C ILE A 28 -13.54 18.93 -5.65
N LEU A 29 -13.79 18.95 -4.33
CA LEU A 29 -13.11 19.86 -3.40
C LEU A 29 -11.63 19.55 -3.22
N LEU A 30 -11.24 18.28 -3.36
CA LEU A 30 -9.85 17.81 -3.38
C LEU A 30 -9.20 17.97 -4.76
N ASN A 31 -9.86 18.64 -5.71
CA ASN A 31 -9.41 18.84 -7.09
C ASN A 31 -9.13 17.53 -7.86
N TYR A 32 -9.71 16.41 -7.45
CA TYR A 32 -9.63 15.15 -8.17
C TYR A 32 -10.54 15.15 -9.40
N LEU A 33 -11.78 15.63 -9.29
CA LEU A 33 -12.69 15.77 -10.43
C LEU A 33 -12.74 17.22 -10.93
N VAL A 34 -12.62 17.38 -12.25
CA VAL A 34 -12.79 18.68 -12.92
C VAL A 34 -14.23 19.19 -12.81
N LEU A 35 -14.46 20.51 -12.90
CA LEU A 35 -15.81 21.08 -12.81
C LEU A 35 -16.73 20.74 -13.99
N ASP A 36 -16.14 20.26 -15.09
CA ASP A 36 -16.85 19.85 -16.30
C ASP A 36 -17.16 18.34 -16.26
N ARG A 37 -18.43 18.01 -16.00
CA ARG A 37 -18.92 16.63 -15.88
C ARG A 37 -18.72 15.80 -17.14
N THR A 38 -18.70 16.43 -18.31
CA THR A 38 -18.55 15.73 -19.59
C THR A 38 -17.18 15.06 -19.72
N LYS A 39 -16.18 15.54 -18.97
CA LYS A 39 -14.80 15.05 -18.98
C LYS A 39 -14.53 13.98 -17.91
N TRP A 40 -15.49 13.70 -17.02
CA TRP A 40 -15.27 12.84 -15.86
C TRP A 40 -14.86 11.43 -16.24
N SER A 41 -15.57 10.78 -17.17
CA SER A 41 -15.27 9.41 -17.60
C SER A 41 -13.84 9.29 -18.16
N THR A 42 -13.47 10.17 -19.09
CA THR A 42 -12.12 10.19 -19.68
C THR A 42 -11.05 10.51 -18.64
N HIS A 43 -11.33 11.44 -17.73
CA HIS A 43 -10.41 11.83 -16.67
C HIS A 43 -10.15 10.66 -15.70
N LEU A 44 -11.21 10.02 -15.21
CA LEU A 44 -11.10 8.85 -14.33
C LEU A 44 -10.34 7.71 -14.98
N SER A 45 -10.67 7.38 -16.24
CA SER A 45 -9.98 6.32 -16.99
C SER A 45 -8.48 6.58 -17.09
N LYS A 46 -8.10 7.82 -17.46
CA LYS A 46 -6.70 8.24 -17.55
C LYS A 46 -5.97 8.14 -16.21
N HIS A 47 -6.57 8.64 -15.11
CA HIS A 47 -5.94 8.63 -13.80
C HIS A 47 -5.84 7.21 -13.20
N ARG A 48 -6.84 6.35 -13.44
CA ARG A 48 -6.80 4.94 -13.04
C ARG A 48 -5.70 4.17 -13.79
N GLU A 49 -5.52 4.41 -15.09
CA GLU A 49 -4.43 3.78 -15.83
C GLU A 49 -3.05 4.33 -15.42
N LEU A 50 -2.94 5.63 -15.15
CA LEU A 50 -1.72 6.20 -14.61
C LEU A 50 -1.31 5.55 -13.28
N TYR A 51 -2.28 5.36 -12.38
CA TYR A 51 -2.04 4.67 -11.11
C TYR A 51 -1.59 3.21 -11.31
N ARG A 52 -2.17 2.48 -12.27
CA ARG A 52 -1.70 1.14 -12.66
C ARG A 52 -0.25 1.17 -13.16
N GLY A 53 0.13 2.20 -13.93
CA GLY A 53 1.51 2.44 -14.31
C GLY A 53 2.44 2.53 -13.09
N TYR A 54 2.08 3.34 -12.09
CA TYR A 54 2.86 3.45 -10.85
C TYR A 54 2.96 2.14 -10.08
N ILE A 55 1.89 1.34 -10.01
CA ILE A 55 1.94 -0.01 -9.43
C ILE A 55 3.00 -0.85 -10.12
N ARG A 56 2.97 -0.87 -11.47
CA ARG A 56 3.90 -1.65 -12.28
C ARG A 56 5.34 -1.22 -12.07
N GLU A 57 5.62 0.07 -11.87
CA GLU A 57 6.99 0.58 -11.72
C GLU A 57 7.53 0.49 -10.28
N THR A 58 6.66 0.61 -9.27
CA THR A 58 7.11 0.76 -7.86
C THR A 58 7.16 -0.55 -7.08
N ILE A 59 6.38 -1.56 -7.48
CA ILE A 59 6.21 -2.84 -6.75
C ILE A 59 6.99 -3.97 -7.45
N ILE A 60 8.11 -3.64 -8.09
CA ILE A 60 9.01 -4.61 -8.71
C ILE A 60 10.12 -5.00 -7.73
N LYS A 61 10.48 -6.29 -7.68
CA LYS A 61 11.66 -6.77 -6.95
C LYS A 61 12.94 -6.61 -7.79
N PRO A 62 14.02 -6.00 -7.24
CA PRO A 62 15.32 -5.93 -7.91
C PRO A 62 15.83 -7.32 -8.28
N GLY A 63 16.34 -7.48 -9.50
CA GLY A 63 16.98 -8.71 -9.98
C GLY A 63 16.08 -9.73 -10.71
N LEU A 64 14.77 -9.50 -10.82
CA LEU A 64 13.86 -10.38 -11.60
C LEU A 64 13.59 -9.88 -13.02
N ILE A 65 13.76 -8.59 -13.30
CA ILE A 65 13.48 -7.98 -14.63
C ILE A 65 14.75 -7.71 -15.45
N SER A 66 15.93 -8.04 -14.92
CA SER A 66 17.20 -7.94 -15.66
C SER A 66 17.30 -9.02 -16.73
N THR A 67 16.67 -8.77 -17.89
CA THR A 67 16.79 -9.51 -19.16
C THR A 67 18.05 -9.13 -19.95
N SER A 68 18.98 -8.40 -19.35
CA SER A 68 20.30 -8.14 -19.93
C SER A 68 21.37 -8.34 -18.87
N GLU A 69 22.55 -8.79 -19.30
CA GLU A 69 23.74 -9.15 -18.51
C GLU A 69 24.36 -7.97 -17.74
N SER A 70 23.56 -7.00 -17.28
CA SER A 70 23.97 -5.67 -16.87
C SER A 70 23.79 -5.43 -15.36
N ASN A 71 24.41 -6.29 -14.53
CA ASN A 71 25.09 -5.95 -13.26
C ASN A 71 25.24 -7.20 -12.38
N VAL A 72 26.21 -8.06 -12.71
CA VAL A 72 26.64 -9.17 -11.83
C VAL A 72 27.11 -8.66 -10.45
N PHE A 73 27.42 -7.36 -10.35
CA PHE A 73 27.89 -6.69 -9.14
C PHE A 73 26.78 -6.10 -8.25
N ASP A 74 25.52 -6.03 -8.70
CA ASP A 74 24.42 -5.52 -7.86
C ASP A 74 23.64 -6.67 -7.22
N HIS A 75 24.04 -7.03 -6.00
CA HIS A 75 23.51 -8.18 -5.27
C HIS A 75 23.03 -7.79 -3.86
N PRO A 76 22.19 -8.60 -3.17
CA PRO A 76 21.65 -8.28 -1.84
C PRO A 76 22.67 -7.95 -0.76
N LEU A 77 23.91 -8.41 -0.91
CA LEU A 77 25.00 -8.15 0.03
C LEU A 77 25.89 -6.96 -0.37
N ASN A 78 25.52 -6.22 -1.43
CA ASN A 78 26.34 -5.12 -1.92
C ASN A 78 26.22 -3.96 -0.91
N SER A 79 27.38 -3.46 -0.47
CA SER A 79 27.46 -2.37 0.51
C SER A 79 27.47 -0.98 -0.13
N ALA A 80 27.46 -0.92 -1.47
CA ALA A 80 27.43 0.34 -2.20
C ALA A 80 26.10 1.09 -1.93
N PRO A 81 26.14 2.38 -1.56
CA PRO A 81 24.94 3.14 -1.18
C PRO A 81 23.97 3.38 -2.34
N ASP A 82 24.44 3.27 -3.58
CA ASP A 82 23.70 3.40 -4.84
C ASP A 82 23.22 2.05 -5.41
N SER A 83 23.45 0.94 -4.71
CA SER A 83 22.94 -0.38 -5.08
C SER A 83 21.40 -0.40 -5.07
N SER A 84 20.80 -1.06 -6.07
CA SER A 84 19.35 -1.27 -6.12
C SER A 84 18.85 -2.04 -4.89
N TRP A 85 19.69 -2.90 -4.31
CA TRP A 85 19.39 -3.62 -3.08
C TRP A 85 19.45 -2.72 -1.85
N ALA A 86 20.40 -1.79 -1.77
CA ALA A 86 20.46 -0.81 -0.66
C ALA A 86 19.19 0.07 -0.65
N VAL A 87 18.76 0.54 -1.83
CA VAL A 87 17.52 1.29 -2.01
C VAL A 87 16.31 0.43 -1.63
N TYR A 88 16.24 -0.81 -2.11
CA TYR A 88 15.16 -1.75 -1.78
C TYR A 88 15.03 -2.02 -0.28
N PHE A 89 16.15 -2.20 0.44
CA PHE A 89 16.07 -2.41 1.89
C PHE A 89 15.58 -1.18 2.63
N LYS A 90 16.02 0.01 2.21
CA LYS A 90 15.51 1.27 2.77
C LYS A 90 14.01 1.44 2.49
N GLU A 91 13.54 1.04 1.31
CA GLU A 91 12.11 1.03 0.97
C GLU A 91 11.31 0.05 1.84
N ASN A 92 11.89 -1.09 2.18
CA ASN A 92 11.24 -2.06 3.07
C ASN A 92 11.10 -1.54 4.50
N GLU A 93 12.02 -0.69 4.98
CA GLU A 93 11.86 -0.01 6.27
C GLU A 93 10.65 0.94 6.27
N VAL A 94 10.49 1.72 5.18
CA VAL A 94 9.33 2.59 4.98
C VAL A 94 8.04 1.77 4.89
N LEU A 95 8.05 0.68 4.11
CA LEU A 95 6.91 -0.23 3.99
C LEU A 95 6.50 -0.83 5.34
N LEU A 96 7.46 -1.26 6.16
CA LEU A 96 7.19 -1.80 7.49
C LEU A 96 6.57 -0.76 8.43
N GLN A 97 6.97 0.51 8.30
CA GLN A 97 6.35 1.60 9.05
C GLN A 97 4.89 1.80 8.63
N ILE A 98 4.63 1.82 7.31
CA ILE A 98 3.28 1.95 6.76
C ILE A 98 2.40 0.78 7.23
N ASP A 99 2.85 -0.48 7.10
CA ASP A 99 2.11 -1.68 7.52
C ASP A 99 1.62 -1.57 8.97
N LYS A 100 2.52 -1.19 9.89
CA LYS A 100 2.19 -1.00 11.30
C LYS A 100 1.11 0.06 11.53
N ASP A 101 1.13 1.13 10.76
CA ASP A 101 0.23 2.27 10.94
C ASP A 101 -1.12 2.04 10.27
N VAL A 102 -1.18 1.34 9.14
CA VAL A 102 -2.46 1.00 8.47
C VAL A 102 -3.20 -0.13 9.16
N ARG A 103 -2.50 -1.09 9.80
CA ARG A 103 -3.16 -2.13 10.62
C ARG A 103 -3.94 -1.55 11.79
N ARG A 104 -3.48 -0.42 12.33
CA ARG A 104 -4.12 0.29 13.45
C ARG A 104 -5.06 1.41 12.98
N LEU A 105 -5.35 1.50 11.68
CA LEU A 105 -6.19 2.56 11.13
C LEU A 105 -7.66 2.33 11.47
N CYS A 106 -8.26 3.24 12.24
CA CYS A 106 -9.67 3.22 12.63
C CYS A 106 -10.12 1.83 13.15
N PRO A 107 -9.55 1.32 14.26
CA PRO A 107 -9.77 -0.05 14.72
C PRO A 107 -11.24 -0.36 15.06
N ASP A 108 -12.01 0.65 15.50
CA ASP A 108 -13.44 0.52 15.78
C ASP A 108 -14.30 0.31 14.52
N LEU A 109 -13.73 0.51 13.33
CA LEU A 109 -14.39 0.37 12.06
C LEU A 109 -13.88 -0.88 11.32
N SER A 110 -14.68 -1.96 11.38
CA SER A 110 -14.36 -3.23 10.71
C SER A 110 -14.17 -3.13 9.19
N PHE A 111 -14.57 -2.02 8.57
CA PHE A 111 -14.37 -1.72 7.15
C PHE A 111 -12.94 -2.02 6.69
N PHE A 112 -11.92 -1.57 7.43
CA PHE A 112 -10.54 -1.70 6.96
C PHE A 112 -10.04 -3.16 6.96
N GLN A 113 -10.59 -4.02 7.82
CA GLN A 113 -10.27 -5.45 7.87
C GLN A 113 -11.00 -6.28 6.80
N ARG A 114 -12.07 -5.75 6.23
CA ARG A 114 -12.86 -6.45 5.21
C ARG A 114 -12.14 -6.48 3.87
N GLU A 115 -12.52 -7.46 3.07
CA GLU A 115 -12.09 -7.59 1.69
C GLU A 115 -12.63 -6.43 0.83
N THR A 116 -11.76 -5.89 -0.04
CA THR A 116 -12.16 -4.95 -1.08
C THR A 116 -12.76 -5.70 -2.27
N GLU A 117 -13.81 -5.13 -2.87
CA GLU A 117 -14.39 -5.64 -4.13
C GLU A 117 -13.46 -5.44 -5.35
N TYR A 118 -12.39 -4.65 -5.18
CA TYR A 118 -11.45 -4.30 -6.24
C TYR A 118 -10.00 -4.66 -5.84
N PRO A 119 -9.68 -5.95 -5.68
CA PRO A 119 -8.33 -6.39 -5.38
C PRO A 119 -7.37 -6.09 -6.55
N CYS A 120 -6.13 -5.71 -6.26
CA CYS A 120 -5.12 -5.49 -7.31
C CYS A 120 -4.55 -6.81 -7.82
N SER A 121 -5.08 -7.27 -8.94
CA SER A 121 -4.69 -8.53 -9.60
C SER A 121 -3.19 -8.61 -9.92
N GLU A 122 -2.56 -7.52 -10.35
CA GLU A 122 -1.16 -7.47 -10.76
C GLU A 122 -0.22 -7.87 -9.62
N ILE A 123 -0.59 -7.54 -8.38
CA ILE A 123 0.21 -7.79 -7.17
C ILE A 123 -0.14 -9.16 -6.56
N LEU A 124 -1.41 -9.56 -6.63
CA LEU A 124 -1.91 -10.76 -5.97
C LEU A 124 -1.71 -12.04 -6.79
N ASN A 125 -1.79 -11.96 -8.12
CA ASN A 125 -1.64 -13.11 -9.01
C ASN A 125 -0.19 -13.55 -9.22
N GLN A 126 0.76 -12.91 -8.51
CA GLN A 126 2.20 -13.24 -8.57
C GLN A 126 2.72 -13.26 -10.01
N GLU A 127 2.32 -12.26 -10.81
CA GLU A 127 2.90 -12.07 -12.13
C GLU A 127 4.43 -12.00 -12.02
N ILE A 128 5.14 -12.54 -13.02
CA ILE A 128 6.59 -12.64 -13.00
C ILE A 128 7.19 -11.24 -12.80
N GLY A 129 7.90 -11.02 -11.68
CA GLY A 129 8.51 -9.74 -11.31
C GLY A 129 7.79 -8.95 -10.21
N PHE A 130 6.54 -9.32 -9.90
CA PHE A 130 5.75 -8.75 -8.82
C PHE A 130 5.84 -9.61 -7.55
N GLU A 131 6.11 -8.97 -6.42
CA GLU A 131 6.02 -9.57 -5.09
C GLU A 131 4.98 -8.76 -4.32
N SER A 132 4.00 -9.44 -3.69
CA SER A 132 3.03 -8.72 -2.87
C SER A 132 3.72 -7.99 -1.72
N LEU A 133 3.22 -6.80 -1.37
CA LEU A 133 3.75 -6.02 -0.25
C LEU A 133 3.74 -6.85 1.05
N ARG A 134 2.68 -7.65 1.25
CA ARG A 134 2.59 -8.69 2.28
C ARG A 134 3.82 -9.60 2.32
N LYS A 135 4.19 -10.23 1.21
CA LYS A 135 5.36 -11.13 1.13
C LYS A 135 6.68 -10.38 1.33
N ARG A 136 6.78 -9.13 0.86
CA ARG A 136 7.95 -8.26 1.11
C ARG A 136 8.13 -7.99 2.61
N ILE A 137 7.04 -7.72 3.32
CA ILE A 137 7.04 -7.48 4.77
C ILE A 137 7.47 -8.74 5.52
N GLU A 138 6.86 -9.89 5.22
CA GLU A 138 7.23 -11.20 5.79
C GLU A 138 8.72 -11.50 5.60
N SER A 139 9.22 -11.35 4.37
CA SER A 139 10.63 -11.57 4.03
C SER A 139 11.59 -10.63 4.77
N THR A 140 11.15 -9.40 5.05
CA THR A 140 11.95 -8.40 5.77
C THR A 140 11.97 -8.70 7.26
N ALA A 141 10.84 -9.07 7.85
CA ALA A 141 10.72 -9.44 9.26
C ALA A 141 11.62 -10.64 9.61
N LEU A 142 11.60 -11.71 8.80
CA LEU A 142 12.45 -12.90 8.98
C LEU A 142 13.96 -12.57 8.95
N LYS A 143 14.36 -11.59 8.12
CA LYS A 143 15.76 -11.12 8.06
C LYS A 143 16.17 -10.34 9.31
N VAL A 144 15.25 -9.65 9.97
CA VAL A 144 15.52 -8.95 11.23
C VAL A 144 15.65 -9.94 12.38
N GLU A 145 14.77 -10.94 12.47
CA GLU A 145 14.82 -11.96 13.52
C GLU A 145 16.13 -12.77 13.48
N SER A 146 16.53 -13.26 12.31
CA SER A 146 17.81 -13.98 12.16
C SER A 146 19.04 -13.15 12.53
N ARG A 147 19.00 -11.81 12.35
CA ARG A 147 20.06 -10.89 12.83
C ARG A 147 20.06 -10.69 14.34
N ILE A 148 18.89 -10.75 14.99
CA ILE A 148 18.77 -10.67 16.45
C ILE A 148 19.25 -11.99 17.08
N GLU A 149 18.82 -13.13 16.54
CA GLU A 149 19.24 -14.45 17.01
C GLU A 149 20.76 -14.63 16.90
N SER A 150 21.38 -14.27 15.78
CA SER A 150 22.84 -14.36 15.59
C SER A 150 23.65 -13.45 16.53
N ARG A 151 23.09 -12.35 17.02
CA ARG A 151 23.71 -11.52 18.07
C ARG A 151 23.55 -12.10 19.47
N LEU A 152 22.52 -12.91 19.70
CA LEU A 152 22.24 -13.57 20.98
C LEU A 152 22.85 -14.97 21.09
N THR A 153 23.21 -15.62 19.98
CA THR A 153 23.76 -16.97 19.96
C THR A 153 25.26 -17.01 19.69
N GLY A 154 26.02 -16.57 20.69
CA GLY A 154 27.39 -17.05 20.90
C GLY A 154 27.39 -18.45 21.54
N ARG A 155 26.79 -19.48 20.91
CA ARG A 155 27.04 -20.91 21.20
C ARG A 155 26.27 -21.84 20.26
N LEU A 156 27.01 -22.81 19.72
CA LEU A 156 26.58 -23.92 18.85
C LEU A 156 25.27 -24.60 19.28
N GLU A 157 24.38 -24.85 18.33
CA GLU A 157 23.78 -26.18 18.09
C GLU A 157 23.04 -26.24 16.75
N LEU A 158 23.52 -27.12 15.87
CA LEU A 158 22.85 -27.55 14.65
C LEU A 158 21.70 -28.50 15.02
N LYS A 159 20.45 -28.08 14.84
CA LYS A 159 19.30 -28.99 14.75
C LYS A 159 18.46 -28.65 13.53
N HIS A 160 18.59 -29.48 12.50
CA HIS A 160 17.60 -29.61 11.45
C HIS A 160 16.29 -30.11 12.08
N GLN A 161 15.28 -29.24 12.14
CA GLN A 161 13.89 -29.64 12.28
C GLN A 161 13.10 -28.94 11.17
N ASN A 162 12.49 -29.76 10.30
CA ASN A 162 11.37 -29.35 9.46
C ASN A 162 10.19 -28.99 10.38
N LYS A 163 10.19 -27.77 10.88
CA LYS A 163 9.01 -27.13 11.42
C LYS A 163 8.48 -26.19 10.35
N THR A 164 7.20 -26.33 10.04
CA THR A 164 6.38 -25.30 9.43
C THR A 164 6.43 -24.08 10.37
N ASN A 165 7.46 -23.25 10.20
CA ASN A 165 7.79 -22.16 11.12
C ASN A 165 6.90 -20.95 10.81
N HIS A 166 5.64 -21.02 11.28
CA HIS A 166 4.88 -19.82 11.65
C HIS A 166 5.42 -19.29 12.99
N SER A 167 6.70 -18.90 13.03
CA SER A 167 7.20 -18.10 14.14
C SER A 167 7.16 -16.65 13.67
N LEU A 168 5.97 -16.08 13.81
CA LEU A 168 5.69 -14.68 13.57
C LEU A 168 6.29 -13.88 14.73
N THR A 169 6.94 -12.77 14.39
CA THR A 169 7.34 -11.72 15.33
C THR A 169 6.19 -11.40 16.28
N THR A 170 6.51 -11.14 17.54
CA THR A 170 5.63 -10.86 18.69
C THR A 170 4.78 -9.58 18.60
N TYR A 171 4.44 -9.12 17.40
CA TYR A 171 3.35 -8.16 17.18
C TYR A 171 2.03 -8.94 17.18
N ASP A 172 1.05 -8.45 17.93
CA ASP A 172 -0.20 -9.12 18.27
C ASP A 172 -1.04 -9.54 17.04
N ILE A 173 -0.73 -10.73 16.51
CA ILE A 173 -1.39 -11.36 15.35
C ILE A 173 -2.82 -11.80 15.67
N ASN A 174 -3.21 -11.75 16.95
CA ASN A 174 -4.53 -12.16 17.38
C ASN A 174 -5.61 -11.11 17.07
N GLU A 175 -5.25 -9.90 16.64
CA GLU A 175 -6.21 -8.83 16.43
C GLU A 175 -6.61 -8.61 14.95
N TYR A 176 -5.82 -9.07 13.98
CA TYR A 176 -6.08 -8.85 12.54
C TYR A 176 -5.81 -10.10 11.70
N GLN A 177 -6.87 -10.80 11.30
CA GLN A 177 -6.79 -12.02 10.50
C GLN A 177 -6.42 -11.68 9.04
N LEU A 178 -5.37 -12.32 8.50
CA LEU A 178 -5.00 -12.17 7.09
C LEU A 178 -6.03 -12.85 6.20
N LEU A 179 -6.39 -12.18 5.10
CA LEU A 179 -7.26 -12.77 4.07
C LEU A 179 -6.49 -13.83 3.25
N PRO A 180 -7.19 -14.84 2.68
CA PRO A 180 -6.59 -15.84 1.81
C PRO A 180 -5.89 -15.23 0.58
N ASP A 181 -5.01 -16.02 -0.06
CA ASP A 181 -4.38 -15.61 -1.32
C ASP A 181 -5.43 -15.22 -2.38
N GLY A 182 -5.09 -14.20 -3.17
CA GLY A 182 -6.00 -13.62 -4.17
C GLY A 182 -7.00 -12.59 -3.62
N HIS A 183 -7.11 -12.45 -2.30
CA HIS A 183 -7.97 -11.48 -1.65
C HIS A 183 -7.13 -10.34 -1.09
N GLU A 184 -7.71 -9.14 -1.04
CA GLU A 184 -7.04 -7.95 -0.53
C GLU A 184 -7.94 -7.23 0.46
N ALA A 185 -7.39 -6.88 1.62
CA ALA A 185 -8.10 -6.11 2.61
C ALA A 185 -8.06 -4.61 2.29
N HIS A 186 -9.06 -3.87 2.77
CA HIS A 186 -9.09 -2.41 2.62
C HIS A 186 -7.84 -1.72 3.22
N TRP A 187 -7.27 -2.24 4.32
CA TRP A 187 -6.01 -1.73 4.88
C TRP A 187 -4.80 -1.96 3.96
N GLU A 188 -4.76 -3.07 3.19
CA GLU A 188 -3.71 -3.36 2.20
C GLU A 188 -3.79 -2.41 1.00
N VAL A 189 -5.01 -2.00 0.62
CA VAL A 189 -5.18 -0.97 -0.41
C VAL A 189 -4.59 0.36 0.06
N VAL A 190 -4.82 0.74 1.32
CA VAL A 190 -4.24 1.95 1.91
C VAL A 190 -2.72 1.85 2.02
N GLU A 191 -2.18 0.70 2.41
CA GLU A 191 -0.75 0.42 2.42
C GLU A 191 -0.14 0.69 1.05
N ARG A 192 -0.72 0.11 -0.01
CA ARG A 192 -0.25 0.31 -1.38
C ARG A 192 -0.27 1.78 -1.80
N ILE A 193 -1.35 2.50 -1.50
CA ILE A 193 -1.47 3.93 -1.85
C ILE A 193 -0.35 4.73 -1.19
N LEU A 194 -0.12 4.52 0.12
CA LEU A 194 0.92 5.22 0.87
C LEU A 194 2.33 4.83 0.41
N PHE A 195 2.55 3.56 0.08
CA PHE A 195 3.83 3.09 -0.42
C PHE A 195 4.16 3.73 -1.77
N ILE A 196 3.21 3.72 -2.72
CA ILE A 196 3.36 4.42 -4.02
C ILE A 196 3.61 5.91 -3.81
N PHE A 197 2.86 6.55 -2.91
CA PHE A 197 3.08 7.96 -2.58
C PHE A 197 4.51 8.22 -2.10
N SER A 198 5.03 7.38 -1.20
CA SER A 198 6.39 7.52 -0.66
C SER A 198 7.47 7.40 -1.75
N LYS A 199 7.26 6.49 -2.71
CA LYS A 199 8.15 6.25 -3.86
C LYS A 199 8.17 7.44 -4.82
N LEU A 200 7.00 8.00 -5.12
CA LEU A 200 6.87 9.15 -6.01
C LEU A 200 7.36 10.46 -5.37
N ASN A 201 7.39 10.53 -4.04
CA ASN A 201 7.73 11.72 -3.28
C ASN A 201 8.89 11.45 -2.32
N SER A 202 10.01 10.90 -2.80
CA SER A 202 11.15 10.47 -1.98
C SER A 202 11.76 11.56 -1.10
N GLY A 203 11.59 12.84 -1.45
CA GLY A 203 12.01 13.98 -0.63
C GLY A 203 11.22 14.16 0.67
N GLN A 204 9.94 13.75 0.70
CA GLN A 204 9.10 13.76 1.90
C GLN A 204 8.94 12.36 2.49
N SER A 205 8.81 11.35 1.61
CA SER A 205 8.47 9.97 1.93
C SER A 205 7.18 9.85 2.78
N TYR A 206 6.93 8.67 3.34
CA TYR A 206 5.89 8.47 4.34
C TYR A 206 6.30 9.08 5.68
N VAL A 207 5.33 9.69 6.36
CA VAL A 207 5.45 10.18 7.75
C VAL A 207 4.28 9.61 8.55
N GLN A 208 4.55 9.17 9.78
CA GLN A 208 3.53 8.66 10.70
C GLN A 208 2.38 9.68 10.83
N GLY A 209 1.13 9.19 10.75
CA GLY A 209 -0.08 10.01 10.74
C GLY A 209 -0.65 10.27 9.34
N MET A 210 0.13 10.08 8.25
CA MET A 210 -0.42 10.17 6.89
C MET A 210 -1.51 9.12 6.62
N ASN A 211 -1.46 7.97 7.29
CA ASN A 211 -2.50 6.94 7.29
C ASN A 211 -3.85 7.49 7.81
N GLU A 212 -3.83 8.35 8.83
CA GLU A 212 -5.04 8.95 9.41
C GLU A 212 -5.68 10.00 8.47
N ILE A 213 -4.88 10.61 7.58
CA ILE A 213 -5.38 11.54 6.56
C ILE A 213 -6.06 10.77 5.42
N ILE A 214 -5.39 9.73 4.91
CA ILE A 214 -5.92 8.97 3.76
C ILE A 214 -7.10 8.08 4.16
N GLY A 215 -7.17 7.60 5.41
CA GLY A 215 -8.23 6.71 5.89
C GLY A 215 -9.66 7.23 5.61
N PRO A 216 -10.02 8.44 6.09
CA PRO A 216 -11.35 9.02 5.82
C PRO A 216 -11.63 9.27 4.34
N ILE A 217 -10.61 9.65 3.55
CA ILE A 217 -10.75 9.86 2.10
C ILE A 217 -11.06 8.53 1.41
N TYR A 218 -10.26 7.50 1.71
CA TYR A 218 -10.43 6.17 1.17
C TYR A 218 -11.78 5.58 1.54
N TYR A 219 -12.15 5.61 2.82
CA TYR A 219 -13.46 5.16 3.28
C TYR A 219 -14.60 5.84 2.52
N THR A 220 -14.56 7.18 2.45
CA THR A 220 -15.60 7.97 1.78
C THR A 220 -15.77 7.59 0.30
N PHE A 221 -14.68 7.29 -0.41
CA PHE A 221 -14.73 6.92 -1.82
C PHE A 221 -15.09 5.46 -2.04
N ALA A 222 -14.55 4.55 -1.23
CA ALA A 222 -14.77 3.12 -1.34
C ALA A 222 -16.19 2.71 -0.91
N THR A 223 -16.87 3.50 -0.08
CA THR A 223 -18.27 3.27 0.30
C THR A 223 -19.27 4.04 -0.56
N ASP A 224 -18.88 4.55 -1.73
CA ASP A 224 -19.84 5.17 -2.66
C ASP A 224 -20.89 4.14 -3.10
N PRO A 225 -22.20 4.44 -2.99
CA PRO A 225 -23.25 3.51 -3.39
C PRO A 225 -23.27 3.23 -4.89
N ASN A 226 -22.66 4.07 -5.72
CA ASN A 226 -22.53 3.83 -7.15
C ASN A 226 -21.14 3.23 -7.45
N PRO A 227 -21.07 1.99 -7.96
CA PRO A 227 -19.81 1.32 -8.30
C PRO A 227 -18.93 2.07 -9.31
N GLU A 228 -19.50 2.91 -10.17
CA GLU A 228 -18.73 3.74 -11.11
C GLU A 228 -17.76 4.69 -10.37
N TRP A 229 -18.19 5.16 -9.19
CA TRP A 229 -17.48 6.13 -8.36
C TRP A 229 -16.59 5.48 -7.29
N ARG A 230 -16.56 4.15 -7.20
CA ARG A 230 -15.60 3.45 -6.33
C ARG A 230 -14.21 3.35 -6.96
#